data_AF-A0A502BNP7-F1
#
_entry.id   AF-A0A502BNP7-F1
#
_cell.length_a   1.000
_cell.length_b   1.000
_cell.length_c   1.000
_cell.angle_alpha   90.00
_cell.angle_beta   90.00
_cell.angle_gamma   90.00
#
_symmetry.space_group_name_H-M   'P 1'
#
loop_
_entity.id
_entity.type
_entity.pdbx_description
1 polymer ?
#
loop_
_entity_poly.entity_id
_entity_poly.type
_entity_poly.pdbx_seq_one_letter_code
_entity_poly.pdbx_strand_id
1 'polypeptide(L)' 'MRLYRLDPFTGSKQYLAMQNGYYVLSDPKNGNQKHHAKNKVLVRDEQKMIDLILLGHSTRLDELKLMIRMKSL' A
#
# COMPACT_ATOMS: atom_id res chain seq x y z
N MET A 1 2.19 -13.88 -0.56
CA MET A 1 2.40 -13.32 -1.91
C MET A 1 2.71 -11.83 -1.78
N ARG A 2 3.93 -11.36 -2.03
CA ARG A 2 4.26 -9.93 -1.78
C ARG A 2 3.63 -9.03 -2.85
N LEU A 3 2.58 -8.28 -2.50
CA LEU A 3 1.97 -7.28 -3.37
C LEU A 3 2.85 -6.02 -3.43
N TYR A 4 3.14 -5.55 -4.64
CA TYR A 4 3.86 -4.31 -4.90
C TYR A 4 3.33 -3.68 -6.17
N ARG A 5 3.41 -2.35 -6.27
CA ARG A 5 3.23 -1.65 -7.54
C ARG A 5 4.59 -1.55 -8.23
N LEU A 6 4.61 -1.84 -9.53
CA LEU A 6 5.74 -1.53 -10.38
C LEU A 6 5.60 -0.09 -10.87
N ASP A 7 6.60 0.73 -10.60
CA ASP A 7 6.70 2.05 -11.19
C ASP A 7 6.96 1.91 -12.70
N PRO A 8 6.09 2.44 -13.58
CA PRO A 8 6.18 2.17 -15.01
C PRO A 8 7.37 2.85 -15.70
N PHE A 9 7.99 3.84 -15.06
CA PHE A 9 9.10 4.61 -15.64
C PHE A 9 10.46 4.10 -15.17
N THR A 10 10.56 3.68 -13.92
CA THR A 10 11.81 3.27 -13.28
C THR A 10 11.91 1.76 -13.06
N GLY A 11 10.81 1.01 -13.21
CA GLY A 11 10.74 -0.40 -12.87
C GLY A 11 10.85 -0.69 -11.37
N SER A 12 10.86 0.35 -10.53
CA SER A 12 11.04 0.22 -9.09
C SER A 12 9.81 -0.38 -8.42
N LYS A 13 10.04 -1.21 -7.39
CA LYS A 13 8.95 -1.76 -6.57
C LYS A 13 8.53 -0.74 -5.52
N GLN A 14 7.25 -0.40 -5.52
CA GLN A 14 6.59 0.42 -4.51
C GLN A 14 5.74 -0.49 -3.63
N TYR A 15 6.03 -0.49 -2.33
CA TYR A 15 5.34 -1.33 -1.36
C TYR A 15 4.14 -0.61 -0.74
N LEU A 16 3.18 -1.40 -0.28
CA LEU A 16 1.99 -0.87 0.38
C LEU A 16 2.35 -0.29 1.74
N ALA A 17 1.67 0.79 2.12
CA ALA A 17 1.81 1.38 3.44
C ALA A 17 1.27 0.41 4.51
N MET A 18 2.08 0.19 5.55
CA MET A 18 1.70 -0.60 6.71
C MET A 18 1.77 0.25 7.97
N GLN A 19 0.77 0.12 8.83
CA GLN A 19 0.77 0.73 10.15
C GLN A 19 0.48 -0.32 11.21
N ASN A 20 1.37 -0.46 12.19
CA ASN A 20 1.22 -1.37 13.32
C ASN A 20 0.90 -2.82 12.90
N GLY A 21 1.44 -3.26 11.76
CA GLY A 21 1.20 -4.59 11.19
C GLY A 21 -0.13 -4.74 10.43
N TYR A 22 -0.79 -3.64 10.07
CA TYR A 22 -1.98 -3.63 9.22
C TYR A 22 -1.69 -2.93 7.90
N TYR A 23 -2.20 -3.49 6.81
CA TYR A 23 -2.33 -2.83 5.52
C TYR A 23 -3.34 -1.67 5.63
N VAL A 24 -2.98 -0.54 5.03
CA VAL A 24 -3.77 0.68 5.08
C VAL A 24 -4.46 0.92 3.74
N LEU A 25 -5.78 0.70 3.71
CA LEU A 25 -6.64 0.92 2.55
C LEU A 25 -7.57 2.12 2.77
N SER A 26 -8.20 2.57 1.69
CA SER A 26 -9.25 3.60 1.66
C SER A 26 -10.48 3.08 0.92
N ASP A 27 -11.66 3.24 1.53
CA ASP A 27 -12.94 2.78 0.98
C ASP A 27 -13.41 3.73 -0.14
N PRO A 28 -13.72 3.20 -1.35
CA PRO A 28 -14.19 4.00 -2.47
C PRO A 28 -15.56 4.64 -2.23
N LYS A 29 -16.39 4.08 -1.33
CA LYS A 29 -17.73 4.61 -0.99
C LYS A 29 -17.69 6.00 -0.37
N ASN A 30 -16.55 6.38 0.19
CA ASN A 30 -16.35 7.69 0.81
C ASN A 30 -15.91 8.79 -0.17
N GLY A 31 -16.06 8.58 -1.49
CA GLY A 31 -16.11 9.64 -2.50
C GLY A 31 -14.86 10.51 -2.60
N ASN A 32 -13.75 9.97 -3.09
CA ASN A 32 -12.46 10.67 -3.26
C ASN A 32 -11.86 11.28 -1.97
N GLN A 33 -12.44 11.06 -0.79
CA GLN A 33 -11.83 11.37 0.50
C GLN A 33 -10.76 10.33 0.87
N LYS A 34 -9.78 10.18 -0.02
CA LYS A 34 -8.63 9.32 0.21
C LYS A 34 -7.87 9.89 1.42
N HIS A 35 -7.46 9.03 2.34
CA HIS A 35 -6.53 9.37 3.44
C HIS A 35 -7.06 10.17 4.64
N HIS A 36 -8.36 10.43 4.77
CA HIS A 36 -8.90 10.84 6.07
C HIS A 36 -8.91 9.65 7.04
N ALA A 37 -8.59 9.88 8.33
CA ALA A 37 -8.62 8.84 9.35
C ALA A 37 -9.95 8.05 9.38
N LYS A 38 -11.06 8.73 9.10
CA LYS A 38 -12.41 8.16 8.99
C LYS A 38 -12.62 7.24 7.78
N ASN A 39 -11.81 7.33 6.73
CA ASN A 39 -11.87 6.48 5.54
C ASN A 39 -10.80 5.39 5.54
N LYS A 40 -10.20 5.11 6.71
CA LYS A 40 -9.12 4.15 6.81
C LYS A 40 -9.66 2.75 7.06
N VAL A 41 -9.33 1.82 6.17
CA VAL A 41 -9.63 0.40 6.35
C VAL A 41 -8.31 -0.30 6.69
N LEU A 42 -8.25 -0.92 7.88
CA LEU A 42 -7.08 -1.63 8.38
C LEU A 42 -7.28 -3.13 8.24
N VAL A 43 -6.36 -3.81 7.57
CA VAL A 43 -6.45 -5.25 7.31
C VAL A 43 -5.13 -5.91 7.64
N ARG A 44 -5.18 -7.04 8.35
CA ARG A 44 -3.99 -7.84 8.68
C ARG A 44 -3.71 -8.94 7.67
N ASP A 45 -4.77 -9.49 7.10
CA ASP A 45 -4.71 -10.61 6.17
C ASP A 45 -4.39 -10.11 4.75
N GLU A 46 -3.39 -10.73 4.14
CA GLU A 46 -2.94 -10.41 2.79
C GLU A 46 -4.01 -10.74 1.74
N GLN A 47 -4.72 -11.87 1.88
CA GLN A 47 -5.78 -12.26 0.94
C GLN A 47 -6.94 -11.27 1.01
N LYS A 48 -7.37 -10.93 2.23
CA LYS A 48 -8.45 -9.95 2.42
C LYS A 48 -8.09 -8.56 1.90
N MET A 49 -6.82 -8.16 1.99
CA MET A 49 -6.33 -6.94 1.38
C MET A 49 -6.46 -7.00 -0.15
N ILE A 50 -6.06 -8.10 -0.80
CA ILE A 50 -6.18 -8.29 -2.24
C ILE A 50 -7.64 -8.20 -2.68
N ASP A 51 -8.53 -8.90 -1.98
CA ASP A 51 -9.97 -8.91 -2.29
C ASP A 51 -10.55 -7.50 -2.25
N LEU A 52 -10.17 -6.69 -1.24
CA LEU A 52 -10.63 -5.31 -1.12
C LEU A 52 -10.10 -4.42 -2.24
N ILE A 53 -8.84 -4.60 -2.64
CA ILE A 53 -8.26 -3.89 -3.79
C ILE A 53 -9.02 -4.22 -5.07
N LEU A 54 -9.36 -5.49 -5.29
CA LEU A 54 -10.18 -5.92 -6.44
C LEU A 54 -11.59 -5.32 -6.41
N LEU A 55 -12.13 -5.05 -5.23
CA LEU A 55 -13.39 -4.33 -5.02
C LEU A 55 -13.27 -2.80 -5.16
N GLY A 56 -12.12 -2.28 -5.58
CA GLY A 56 -11.89 -0.86 -5.81
C GLY A 56 -11.40 -0.08 -4.59
N HIS A 57 -11.01 -0.75 -3.50
CA HIS A 57 -10.29 -0.07 -2.42
C HIS A 57 -8.92 0.39 -2.91
N SER A 58 -8.52 1.58 -2.46
CA SER A 58 -7.23 2.14 -2.81
C SER A 58 -6.27 2.01 -1.63
N THR A 59 -5.04 1.57 -1.89
CA THR A 59 -3.97 1.57 -0.90
C THR A 59 -3.13 2.83 -1.04
N ARG A 60 -2.58 3.31 0.07
CA ARG A 60 -1.43 4.21 0.00
C ARG A 60 -0.19 3.37 -0.27
N LEU A 61 0.69 3.87 -1.12
CA LEU A 61 2.04 3.35 -1.28
C LEU A 61 2.92 4.19 -0.38
N ASP A 62 3.72 3.55 0.45
CA ASP A 62 4.78 4.27 1.12
C ASP A 62 5.91 4.46 0.11
N GLU A 63 6.25 5.71 -0.18
CA GLU A 63 7.54 6.05 -0.76
C GLU A 63 8.61 5.82 0.31
N LEU A 64 8.84 4.57 0.71
CA LEU A 64 10.04 4.23 1.47
C LEU A 64 11.20 4.19 0.49
N LYS A 65 11.60 5.38 0.05
CA LYS A 65 12.90 5.65 -0.55
C LYS A 65 13.90 5.65 0.61
N LEU A 66 14.61 4.53 0.82
CA LEU A 66 16.08 4.46 0.99
C LEU A 66 16.57 3.25 1.80
N MET A 67 17.65 2.69 1.26
CA MET A 67 18.81 2.11 1.96
C MET A 67 18.69 0.71 2.58
N ILE A 68 18.65 -0.32 1.72
CA ILE A 68 19.44 -1.53 2.01
C ILE A 68 20.81 -1.35 1.33
N ARG A 69 21.76 -0.82 2.11
CA ARG A 69 23.19 -1.22 2.11
C ARG A 69 23.70 -1.86 0.81
N MET A 70 24.18 -1.07 -0.15
CA MET A 70 25.38 -1.48 -0.86
C MET A 70 26.55 -0.92 -0.06
N LYS A 71 27.18 -1.80 0.73
CA LYS A 71 28.54 -1.55 1.20
C LYS A 71 29.38 -1.29 -0.05
N SER A 72 30.04 -0.13 -0.14
CA SER A 72 31.27 -0.04 -0.92
C SER A 72 32.17 -1.19 -0.47
N LEU A 73 32.53 -2.04 -1.42
CA LEU A 73 33.80 -2.75 -1.38
C LEU A 73 34.87 -1.79 -1.90
#